data_AF-A0A963VZU0-F1
#
_entry.id   AF-A0A963VZU0-F1
#
_cell.length_a   1.000
_cell.length_b   1.000
_cell.length_c   1.000
_cell.angle_alpha   90.00
_cell.angle_beta   90.00
_cell.angle_gamma   90.00
#
_symmetry.space_group_name_H-M   'P 1'
#
loop_
_entity.id
_entity.type
_entity.pdbx_description
1 polymer ?
#
loop_
_entity_poly.entity_id
_entity_poly.type
_entity_poly.pdbx_seq_one_letter_code
_entity_poly.pdbx_strand_id
1 'polypeptide(L)'
;MSSPAPLHPSQQMLLRETKLEHGPVPEELDGVPVPPGQHRMAGGAFLLHAESGVRFLYRRGAGHVLCEAADSIDPAELALWHNGSVYAAVAALNGLRPFHASAIAHAGLAIAFTAPGGGGKSTIAAALAARGFALFADDTLVLDLGDPDHPVCLPGHKRLKLTAEALALTGLERQEQVAPDYPKHYALPPRAEPLGAPRWPGWSFWNMPSNRS
;
A
#
# COMPACT_ATOMS: atom_id res chain seq x y z
N MET A 1 -2.98 30.72 -6.04
CA MET A 1 -2.76 29.27 -5.90
C MET A 1 -3.08 28.91 -4.45
N SER A 2 -4.09 28.08 -4.20
CA SER A 2 -4.42 27.67 -2.82
C SER A 2 -3.36 26.69 -2.34
N SER A 3 -2.82 26.89 -1.14
CA SER A 3 -1.97 25.89 -0.49
C SER A 3 -2.72 24.56 -0.41
N PRO A 4 -2.07 23.40 -0.65
CA PRO A 4 -2.69 22.12 -0.32
C PRO A 4 -2.95 22.10 1.18
N ALA A 5 -4.09 21.56 1.61
CA ALA A 5 -4.33 21.44 3.05
C ALA A 5 -3.37 20.46 3.68
N PRO A 6 -3.18 20.58 5.00
CA PRO A 6 -2.49 19.58 5.77
C PRO A 6 -3.07 18.18 5.53
N LEU A 7 -2.16 17.21 5.46
CA LEU A 7 -2.52 15.80 5.44
C LEU A 7 -3.25 15.41 6.72
N HIS A 8 -4.14 14.42 6.64
CA HIS A 8 -4.77 13.82 7.81
C HIS A 8 -3.70 13.36 8.83
N PRO A 9 -3.88 13.52 10.15
CA PRO A 9 -2.88 13.12 11.16
C PRO A 9 -2.41 11.67 11.00
N SER A 10 -3.32 10.74 10.75
CA SER A 10 -3.00 9.33 10.51
C SER A 10 -2.20 9.09 9.24
N GLN A 11 -2.37 9.92 8.22
CA GLN A 11 -1.56 9.87 7.01
C GLN A 11 -0.13 10.37 7.29
N GLN A 12 0.03 11.42 8.09
CA GLN A 12 1.35 11.90 8.52
C GLN A 12 2.07 10.86 9.39
N MET A 13 1.33 10.19 10.27
CA MET A 13 1.83 9.09 11.08
C MET A 13 2.32 7.94 10.19
N LEU A 14 1.51 7.48 9.24
CA LEU A 14 1.92 6.41 8.32
C LEU A 14 3.18 6.79 7.55
N LEU A 15 3.25 8.00 6.98
CA LEU A 15 4.45 8.50 6.29
C LEU A 15 5.71 8.44 7.14
N ARG A 16 5.59 8.72 8.44
CA ARG A 16 6.72 8.64 9.37
C ARG A 16 7.05 7.18 9.65
N GLU A 17 6.09 6.40 10.11
CA GLU A 17 6.29 5.03 10.61
C GLU A 17 6.70 4.06 9.50
N THR A 18 6.36 4.32 8.23
CA THR A 18 6.72 3.46 7.10
C THR A 18 8.04 3.84 6.43
N LYS A 19 8.81 4.80 6.96
CA LYS A 19 10.16 5.09 6.43
C LYS A 19 11.03 3.84 6.51
N LEU A 20 11.71 3.49 5.43
CA LEU A 20 12.58 2.33 5.40
C LEU A 20 13.99 2.70 5.86
N GLU A 21 14.57 1.88 6.73
CA GLU A 21 15.95 1.98 7.19
C GLU A 21 16.63 0.61 7.05
N HIS A 22 17.84 0.58 6.50
CA HIS A 22 18.58 -0.66 6.34
C HIS A 22 19.39 -0.97 7.61
N GLY A 23 19.29 -2.20 8.10
CA GLY A 23 19.96 -2.62 9.32
C GLY A 23 19.62 -4.06 9.70
N PRO A 24 20.29 -4.61 10.73
CA PRO A 24 20.06 -5.98 11.18
C PRO A 24 18.63 -6.15 11.71
N VAL A 25 17.98 -7.25 11.33
CA VAL A 25 16.63 -7.62 11.77
C VAL A 25 16.72 -8.91 12.59
N PRO A 26 16.15 -8.95 13.81
CA PRO A 26 16.21 -10.15 14.65
C PRO A 26 15.46 -11.32 14.04
N GLU A 27 15.85 -12.54 14.45
CA GLU A 27 15.22 -13.77 13.97
C GLU A 27 13.98 -14.19 14.78
N GLU A 28 13.75 -13.51 15.89
CA GLU A 28 12.65 -13.78 16.80
C GLU A 28 11.92 -12.49 17.19
N LEU A 29 10.66 -12.66 17.57
CA LEU A 29 9.88 -11.60 18.18
C LEU A 29 9.21 -12.12 19.45
N ASP A 30 9.56 -11.48 20.57
CA ASP A 30 9.07 -11.82 21.91
C ASP A 30 9.45 -13.26 22.33
N GLY A 31 10.72 -13.62 22.09
CA GLY A 31 11.28 -14.95 22.40
C GLY A 31 10.74 -16.09 21.52
N VAL A 32 9.98 -15.77 20.47
CA VAL A 32 9.46 -16.76 19.52
C VAL A 32 10.13 -16.58 18.17
N PRO A 33 10.87 -17.58 17.66
CA PRO A 33 11.46 -17.55 16.33
C PRO A 33 10.42 -17.34 15.23
N VAL A 34 10.78 -16.59 14.21
CA VAL A 34 9.98 -16.42 12.99
C VAL A 34 10.74 -17.09 11.85
N PRO A 35 10.29 -18.25 11.35
CA PRO A 35 10.92 -18.91 10.21
C PRO A 35 10.74 -18.13 8.90
N PRO A 36 11.57 -18.41 7.88
CA PRO A 36 11.33 -17.93 6.51
C PRO A 36 9.91 -18.27 6.02
N GLY A 37 9.30 -17.32 5.30
CA GLY A 37 7.91 -17.41 4.83
C GLY A 37 6.86 -17.06 5.89
N GLN A 38 7.27 -16.71 7.11
CA GLN A 38 6.35 -16.39 8.20
C GLN A 38 6.47 -14.94 8.68
N HIS A 39 5.44 -14.52 9.41
CA HIS A 39 5.41 -13.26 10.10
C HIS A 39 4.79 -13.41 11.47
N ARG A 40 5.12 -12.48 12.36
CA ARG A 40 4.57 -12.42 13.72
C ARG A 40 4.25 -11.00 14.11
N MET A 41 3.13 -10.82 14.79
CA MET A 41 2.76 -9.59 15.47
C MET A 41 2.66 -9.85 16.96
N ALA A 42 3.44 -9.15 17.76
CA ALA A 42 3.44 -9.27 19.22
C ALA A 42 3.98 -7.99 19.86
N GLY A 43 3.46 -7.60 21.02
CA GLY A 43 4.01 -6.49 21.82
C GLY A 43 4.10 -5.13 21.10
N GLY A 44 3.23 -4.86 20.13
CA GLY A 44 3.30 -3.62 19.34
C GLY A 44 4.33 -3.65 18.21
N ALA A 45 4.85 -4.83 17.86
CA ALA A 45 5.84 -5.02 16.81
C ALA A 45 5.34 -6.01 15.75
N PHE A 46 5.94 -5.91 14.56
CA PHE A 46 5.72 -6.82 13.44
C PHE A 46 7.09 -7.26 12.91
N LEU A 47 7.30 -8.57 12.81
CA LEU A 47 8.47 -9.19 12.21
C LEU A 47 8.01 -10.04 11.03
N LEU A 48 8.60 -9.83 9.86
CA LEU A 48 8.35 -10.59 8.64
C LEU A 48 9.68 -11.15 8.13
N HIS A 49 9.71 -12.43 7.83
CA HIS A 49 10.81 -13.08 7.10
C HIS A 49 10.25 -13.65 5.81
N ALA A 50 10.66 -13.10 4.67
CA ALA A 50 10.35 -13.65 3.36
C ALA A 50 11.18 -14.91 3.10
N GLU A 51 10.68 -15.79 2.22
CA GLU A 51 11.42 -17.00 1.81
C GLU A 51 12.73 -16.67 1.08
N SER A 52 12.80 -15.50 0.42
CA SER A 52 13.98 -14.97 -0.26
C SER A 52 15.11 -14.55 0.68
N GLY A 53 14.86 -14.49 1.99
CA GLY A 53 15.81 -13.98 2.99
C GLY A 53 15.66 -12.49 3.30
N VAL A 54 14.72 -11.79 2.67
CA VAL A 54 14.36 -10.42 3.05
C VAL A 54 13.66 -10.42 4.41
N ARG A 55 14.05 -9.52 5.30
CA ARG A 55 13.44 -9.40 6.64
C ARG A 55 13.04 -7.95 6.91
N PHE A 56 11.90 -7.79 7.57
CA PHE A 56 11.42 -6.49 8.05
C PHE A 56 11.06 -6.54 9.52
N LEU A 57 11.44 -5.51 10.26
CA LEU A 57 10.99 -5.27 11.63
C LEU A 57 10.37 -3.89 11.74
N TYR A 58 9.15 -3.85 12.26
CA TYR A 58 8.51 -2.63 12.72
C TYR A 58 8.24 -2.71 14.21
N ARG A 59 8.43 -1.59 14.92
CA ARG A 59 8.01 -1.40 16.32
C ARG A 59 7.21 -0.11 16.40
N ARG A 60 6.05 -0.16 17.04
CA ARG A 60 5.16 1.00 17.17
C ARG A 60 5.89 2.19 17.79
N GLY A 61 5.90 3.31 17.08
CA GLY A 61 6.54 4.56 17.52
C GLY A 61 8.03 4.65 17.25
N ALA A 62 8.64 3.67 16.56
CA ALA A 62 10.04 3.73 16.14
C ALA A 62 10.28 4.79 15.07
N GLY A 63 9.24 5.19 14.32
CA GLY A 63 9.35 6.18 13.25
C GLY A 63 10.08 5.68 12.00
N HIS A 64 10.26 4.36 11.88
CA HIS A 64 10.83 3.66 10.73
C HIS A 64 10.50 2.16 10.78
N VAL A 65 10.74 1.48 9.66
CA VAL A 65 10.79 0.03 9.49
C VAL A 65 12.22 -0.36 9.17
N LEU A 66 12.80 -1.28 9.93
CA LEU A 66 14.09 -1.87 9.62
C LEU A 66 13.96 -2.93 8.52
N CYS A 67 14.91 -2.94 7.60
CA CYS A 67 15.02 -3.88 6.49
C CYS A 67 16.40 -4.52 6.45
N GLU A 68 16.44 -5.83 6.46
CA GLU A 68 17.65 -6.63 6.21
C GLU A 68 17.44 -7.43 4.92
N ALA A 69 18.34 -7.24 3.95
CA ALA A 69 18.31 -7.94 2.68
C ALA A 69 19.73 -7.98 2.11
N ALA A 70 20.06 -9.04 1.36
CA ALA A 70 21.31 -9.09 0.59
C ALA A 70 21.24 -8.12 -0.61
N ASP A 71 22.39 -7.60 -1.04
CA ASP A 71 22.49 -6.69 -2.20
C ASP A 71 21.97 -7.29 -3.51
N SER A 72 21.88 -8.63 -3.57
CA SER A 72 21.36 -9.37 -4.73
C SER A 72 19.83 -9.43 -4.80
N ILE A 73 19.11 -8.99 -3.76
CA ILE A 73 17.64 -9.00 -3.74
C ILE A 73 17.09 -7.96 -4.70
N ASP A 74 16.06 -8.35 -5.45
CA ASP A 74 15.36 -7.44 -6.36
C ASP A 74 14.66 -6.31 -5.57
N PRO A 75 14.96 -5.03 -5.86
CA PRO A 75 14.24 -3.89 -5.26
C PRO A 75 12.72 -3.95 -5.41
N ALA A 76 12.20 -4.60 -6.47
CA ALA A 76 10.77 -4.78 -6.68
C ALA A 76 10.15 -5.69 -5.61
N GLU A 77 10.88 -6.70 -5.14
CA GLU A 77 10.45 -7.55 -4.03
C GLU A 77 10.40 -6.78 -2.72
N LEU A 78 11.43 -5.98 -2.42
CA LEU A 78 11.45 -5.11 -1.25
C LEU A 78 10.24 -4.17 -1.26
N ALA A 79 9.97 -3.53 -2.40
CA ALA A 79 8.82 -2.65 -2.56
C ALA A 79 7.48 -3.40 -2.44
N LEU A 80 7.40 -4.65 -2.88
CA LEU A 80 6.19 -5.48 -2.76
C LEU A 80 5.84 -5.74 -1.29
N TRP A 81 6.81 -6.20 -0.50
CA TRP A 81 6.61 -6.49 0.93
C TRP A 81 6.37 -5.21 1.73
N HIS A 82 7.16 -4.17 1.49
CA HIS A 82 7.08 -2.88 2.17
C HIS A 82 5.71 -2.21 1.95
N ASN A 83 5.25 -2.14 0.71
CA ASN A 83 3.98 -1.49 0.36
C ASN A 83 2.74 -2.40 0.57
N GLY A 84 2.95 -3.69 0.83
CA GLY A 84 1.91 -4.67 1.11
C GLY A 84 1.78 -4.95 2.60
N SER A 85 2.28 -6.11 3.01
CA SER A 85 2.14 -6.65 4.37
C SER A 85 2.72 -5.74 5.45
N VAL A 86 3.90 -5.14 5.21
CA VAL A 86 4.54 -4.23 6.17
C VAL A 86 3.69 -2.99 6.38
N TYR A 87 3.27 -2.32 5.30
CA TYR A 87 2.39 -1.14 5.38
C TYR A 87 1.08 -1.45 6.12
N ALA A 88 0.44 -2.58 5.83
CA ALA A 88 -0.77 -3.02 6.52
C ALA A 88 -0.51 -3.27 8.02
N ALA A 89 0.60 -3.93 8.37
CA ALA A 89 0.96 -4.18 9.76
C ALA A 89 1.26 -2.89 10.54
N VAL A 90 1.99 -1.94 9.93
CA VAL A 90 2.23 -0.61 10.52
C VAL A 90 0.90 0.10 10.79
N ALA A 91 -0.01 0.12 9.80
CA ALA A 91 -1.33 0.71 9.97
C ALA A 91 -2.11 0.07 11.13
N ALA A 92 -2.18 -1.26 11.16
CA ALA A 92 -2.90 -2.00 12.19
C ALA A 92 -2.33 -1.76 13.60
N LEU A 93 -1.01 -1.78 13.76
CA LEU A 93 -0.35 -1.56 15.06
C LEU A 93 -0.54 -0.14 15.60
N ASN A 94 -0.80 0.83 14.72
CA ASN A 94 -1.10 2.21 15.09
C ASN A 94 -2.62 2.50 15.18
N GLY A 95 -3.44 1.45 15.28
CA GLY A 95 -4.87 1.58 15.55
C GLY A 95 -5.75 1.83 14.33
N LEU A 96 -5.19 1.85 13.12
CA LEU A 96 -5.96 1.93 11.87
C LEU A 96 -6.50 0.56 11.45
N ARG A 97 -7.34 0.51 10.42
CA ARG A 97 -7.92 -0.72 9.88
C ARG A 97 -7.55 -0.90 8.41
N PRO A 98 -6.53 -1.72 8.08
CA PRO A 98 -6.25 -2.08 6.70
C PRO A 98 -7.25 -3.13 6.19
N PHE A 99 -7.71 -2.95 4.95
CA PHE A 99 -8.56 -3.89 4.22
C PHE A 99 -7.89 -4.24 2.90
N HIS A 100 -7.97 -5.51 2.53
CA HIS A 100 -7.54 -5.95 1.21
C HIS A 100 -8.60 -5.59 0.16
N ALA A 101 -8.53 -4.35 -0.33
CA ALA A 101 -9.51 -3.76 -1.22
C ALA A 101 -8.86 -2.84 -2.25
N SER A 102 -9.48 -2.75 -3.42
CA SER A 102 -9.21 -1.68 -4.38
C SER A 102 -10.33 -0.65 -4.26
N ALA A 103 -10.06 0.63 -4.49
CA ALA A 103 -11.06 1.67 -4.33
C ALA A 103 -10.91 2.80 -5.34
N ILE A 104 -12.03 3.42 -5.70
CA ILE A 104 -12.08 4.67 -6.46
C ILE A 104 -12.64 5.79 -5.59
N ALA A 105 -12.34 7.04 -5.94
CA ALA A 105 -12.93 8.23 -5.35
C ALA A 105 -13.98 8.82 -6.30
N HIS A 106 -15.17 9.10 -5.77
CA HIS A 106 -16.24 9.75 -6.51
C HIS A 106 -17.13 10.56 -5.57
N ALA A 107 -17.40 11.82 -5.92
CA ALA A 107 -18.28 12.73 -5.16
C ALA A 107 -17.95 12.80 -3.64
N GLY A 108 -16.67 12.71 -3.28
CA GLY A 108 -16.21 12.78 -1.88
C GLY A 108 -16.30 11.47 -1.11
N LEU A 109 -16.68 10.38 -1.77
CA LEU A 109 -16.74 9.04 -1.21
C LEU A 109 -15.62 8.17 -1.77
N ALA A 110 -15.09 7.27 -0.94
CA ALA A 110 -14.28 6.15 -1.39
C ALA A 110 -15.19 4.93 -1.60
N ILE A 111 -15.25 4.41 -2.82
CA ILE A 111 -16.02 3.21 -3.17
C ILE A 111 -15.05 2.05 -3.24
N ALA A 112 -15.15 1.13 -2.28
CA ALA A 112 -14.26 -0.02 -2.14
C ALA A 112 -14.82 -1.28 -2.79
N PHE A 113 -13.95 -2.05 -3.43
CA PHE A 113 -14.22 -3.34 -4.06
C PHE A 113 -13.45 -4.42 -3.31
N THR A 114 -14.20 -5.35 -2.71
CA THR A 114 -13.65 -6.48 -1.95
C THR A 114 -14.04 -7.79 -2.62
N ALA A 115 -13.10 -8.72 -2.67
CA ALA A 115 -13.27 -10.09 -3.16
C ALA A 115 -12.05 -10.91 -2.71
N PRO A 116 -12.13 -12.25 -2.71
CA PRO A 116 -10.95 -13.10 -2.55
C PRO A 116 -9.81 -12.76 -3.52
N GLY A 117 -8.61 -13.30 -3.27
CA GLY A 117 -7.49 -13.19 -4.21
C GLY A 117 -7.90 -13.65 -5.61
N GLY A 118 -7.59 -12.85 -6.63
CA GLY A 118 -8.00 -13.12 -8.02
C GLY A 118 -9.44 -12.73 -8.38
N GLY A 119 -10.28 -12.33 -7.43
CA GLY A 119 -11.70 -11.97 -7.66
C GLY A 119 -11.95 -10.64 -8.40
N GLY A 120 -10.97 -10.08 -9.10
CA GLY A 120 -11.16 -8.92 -10.00
C GLY A 120 -11.24 -7.53 -9.35
N LYS A 121 -10.92 -7.36 -8.05
CA LYS A 121 -10.93 -6.04 -7.35
C LYS A 121 -10.17 -4.96 -8.13
N SER A 122 -8.89 -5.24 -8.42
CA SER A 122 -8.01 -4.34 -9.16
C SER A 122 -8.48 -4.14 -10.60
N THR A 123 -9.07 -5.16 -11.22
CA THR A 123 -9.63 -5.07 -12.57
C THR A 123 -10.82 -4.12 -12.64
N ILE A 124 -11.75 -4.18 -11.68
CA ILE A 124 -12.90 -3.27 -11.61
C ILE A 124 -12.42 -1.83 -11.33
N ALA A 125 -11.54 -1.65 -10.36
CA ALA A 125 -10.97 -0.34 -10.07
C ALA A 125 -10.23 0.26 -11.29
N ALA A 126 -9.45 -0.56 -12.00
CA ALA A 126 -8.78 -0.18 -13.24
C ALA A 126 -9.76 0.17 -14.36
N ALA A 127 -10.82 -0.61 -14.56
CA ALA A 127 -11.82 -0.37 -15.59
C ALA A 127 -12.62 0.93 -15.34
N LEU A 128 -12.84 1.28 -14.08
CA LEU A 128 -13.44 2.56 -13.69
C LEU A 128 -12.44 3.70 -13.82
N ALA A 129 -11.17 3.49 -13.46
CA ALA A 129 -10.12 4.48 -13.67
C ALA A 129 -9.95 4.83 -15.16
N ALA A 130 -9.99 3.82 -16.04
CA ALA A 130 -9.99 4.01 -17.49
C ALA A 130 -11.19 4.84 -18.02
N ARG A 131 -12.28 4.93 -17.23
CA ARG A 131 -13.48 5.72 -17.52
C ARG A 131 -13.48 7.10 -16.83
N GLY A 132 -12.37 7.52 -16.23
CA GLY A 132 -12.21 8.84 -15.62
C GLY A 132 -12.53 8.92 -14.12
N PHE A 133 -12.80 7.79 -13.45
CA PHE A 133 -12.88 7.77 -11.99
C PHE A 133 -11.48 7.85 -11.38
N ALA A 134 -11.34 8.57 -10.26
CA ALA A 134 -10.04 8.70 -9.61
C ALA A 134 -9.69 7.41 -8.86
N LEU A 135 -8.55 6.80 -9.14
CA LEU A 135 -8.06 5.69 -8.33
C LEU A 135 -7.72 6.19 -6.92
N PHE A 136 -8.29 5.54 -5.90
CA PHE A 136 -8.12 5.92 -4.50
C PHE A 136 -7.09 5.04 -3.79
N ALA A 137 -7.18 3.72 -3.97
CA ALA A 137 -6.25 2.73 -3.46
C ALA A 137 -6.30 1.46 -4.33
N ASP A 138 -5.21 0.72 -4.41
CA ASP A 138 -5.19 -0.67 -4.86
C ASP A 138 -4.45 -1.53 -3.83
N ASP A 139 -4.86 -2.79 -3.70
CA ASP A 139 -4.31 -3.79 -2.77
C ASP A 139 -4.63 -3.55 -1.27
N THR A 140 -4.35 -2.35 -0.75
CA THR A 140 -4.54 -2.00 0.66
C THR A 140 -5.28 -0.67 0.81
N LEU A 141 -6.49 -0.72 1.34
CA LEU A 141 -7.27 0.45 1.76
C LEU A 141 -7.18 0.59 3.29
N VAL A 142 -6.79 1.75 3.80
CA VAL A 142 -6.68 1.99 5.25
C VAL A 142 -7.81 2.89 5.71
N LEU A 143 -8.52 2.48 6.76
CA LEU A 143 -9.53 3.29 7.42
C LEU A 143 -9.00 3.79 8.77
N ASP A 144 -9.27 5.05 9.03
CA ASP A 144 -9.20 5.65 10.35
C ASP A 144 -10.61 5.71 10.94
N LEU A 145 -10.77 5.06 12.09
CA LEU A 145 -12.03 4.97 12.83
C LEU A 145 -11.90 5.66 14.20
N GLY A 146 -10.92 6.56 14.37
CA GLY A 146 -10.70 7.29 15.62
C GLY A 146 -11.86 8.22 15.98
N ASP A 147 -12.60 8.70 14.98
CA ASP A 147 -13.90 9.35 15.12
C ASP A 147 -15.01 8.39 14.65
N PRO A 148 -15.84 7.83 15.57
CA PRO A 148 -16.91 6.90 15.21
C PRO A 148 -17.99 7.51 14.30
N ASP A 149 -18.22 8.82 14.37
CA ASP A 149 -19.25 9.51 13.58
C ASP A 149 -18.72 9.91 12.19
N HIS A 150 -17.39 9.99 12.06
CA HIS A 150 -16.70 10.41 10.84
C HIS A 150 -15.55 9.47 10.47
N PRO A 151 -15.85 8.23 10.03
CA PRO A 151 -14.82 7.33 9.53
C PRO A 151 -14.14 7.90 8.29
N VAL A 152 -12.80 7.86 8.25
CA VAL A 152 -12.00 8.41 7.16
C VAL A 152 -11.26 7.30 6.43
N CYS A 153 -11.42 7.24 5.11
CA CYS A 153 -10.55 6.43 4.25
C CYS A 153 -9.27 7.21 3.94
N LEU A 154 -8.11 6.60 4.14
CA LEU A 154 -6.82 7.18 3.78
C LEU A 154 -6.46 6.77 2.34
N PRO A 155 -5.96 7.71 1.51
CA PRO A 155 -5.53 7.37 0.16
C PRO A 155 -4.35 6.38 0.23
N GLY A 156 -4.48 5.27 -0.50
CA GLY A 156 -3.48 4.19 -0.52
C GLY A 156 -2.55 4.28 -1.72
N HIS A 157 -1.79 3.20 -1.95
CA HIS A 157 -0.95 3.06 -3.14
C HIS A 157 -1.80 3.12 -4.41
N LYS A 158 -1.45 4.01 -5.35
CA LYS A 158 -2.21 4.24 -6.60
C LYS A 158 -1.57 3.56 -7.82
N ARG A 159 -0.83 2.48 -7.59
CA ARG A 159 -0.25 1.65 -8.65
C ARG A 159 -1.07 0.37 -8.76
N LEU A 160 -1.76 0.20 -9.89
CA LEU A 160 -2.60 -0.97 -10.12
C LEU A 160 -1.72 -2.20 -10.34
N LYS A 161 -1.98 -3.30 -9.65
CA LYS A 161 -1.34 -4.60 -9.90
C LYS A 161 -2.28 -5.47 -10.73
N LEU A 162 -2.05 -5.57 -12.04
CA LEU A 162 -2.96 -6.22 -12.99
C LEU A 162 -2.35 -7.48 -13.62
N THR A 163 -3.18 -8.50 -13.83
CA THR A 163 -2.81 -9.66 -14.66
C THR A 163 -2.79 -9.27 -16.15
N ALA A 164 -2.25 -10.12 -17.01
CA ALA A 164 -2.25 -9.89 -18.45
C ALA A 164 -3.68 -9.75 -19.02
N GLU A 165 -4.62 -10.54 -18.50
CA GLU A 165 -6.04 -10.51 -18.89
C GLU A 165 -6.69 -9.20 -18.44
N ALA A 166 -6.41 -8.75 -17.22
CA ALA A 166 -6.93 -7.48 -16.71
C ALA A 166 -6.41 -6.28 -17.51
N LEU A 167 -5.15 -6.29 -17.95
CA LEU A 167 -4.60 -5.29 -18.85
C LEU A 167 -5.35 -5.28 -20.19
N ALA A 168 -5.55 -6.46 -20.80
CA ALA A 168 -6.28 -6.59 -22.06
C ALA A 168 -7.72 -6.08 -21.95
N LEU A 169 -8.41 -6.36 -20.84
CA LEU A 169 -9.78 -5.92 -20.58
C LEU A 169 -9.90 -4.40 -20.36
N THR A 170 -8.88 -3.80 -19.75
CA THR A 170 -8.93 -2.38 -19.33
C THR A 170 -8.30 -1.45 -20.36
N GLY A 171 -7.46 -1.97 -21.26
CA GLY A 171 -6.70 -1.18 -22.23
C GLY A 171 -5.63 -0.29 -21.59
N LEU A 172 -5.32 -0.51 -20.30
CA LEU A 172 -4.28 0.25 -19.61
C LEU A 172 -2.88 -0.18 -20.07
N GLU A 173 -1.96 0.78 -20.07
CA GLU A 173 -0.58 0.55 -20.46
C GLU A 173 0.14 -0.31 -19.42
N ARG A 174 0.65 -1.45 -19.87
CA ARG A 174 1.51 -2.34 -19.07
C ARG A 174 2.80 -1.63 -18.71
N GLN A 175 3.13 -1.62 -17.42
CA GLN A 175 4.43 -1.16 -16.90
C GLN A 175 5.29 -2.36 -16.48
N GLU A 176 6.29 -2.14 -15.64
CA GLU A 176 7.17 -3.21 -15.17
C GLU A 176 6.42 -4.32 -14.41
N GLN A 177 6.97 -5.52 -14.43
CA GLN A 177 6.46 -6.63 -13.65
C GLN A 177 6.63 -6.32 -12.16
N VAL A 178 5.65 -6.73 -11.34
CA VAL A 178 5.61 -6.41 -9.90
C VAL A 178 6.73 -7.11 -9.13
N ALA A 179 7.02 -8.36 -9.47
CA ALA A 179 8.17 -9.15 -9.00
C ALA A 179 8.35 -10.36 -9.95
N PRO A 180 9.55 -10.97 -10.04
CA PRO A 180 9.83 -12.07 -10.97
C PRO A 180 8.80 -13.22 -10.90
N ASP A 181 8.46 -13.66 -9.69
CA ASP A 181 7.52 -14.77 -9.45
C ASP A 181 6.06 -14.32 -9.25
N TYR A 182 5.77 -13.04 -9.47
CA TYR A 182 4.41 -12.50 -9.36
C TYR A 182 3.88 -12.13 -10.74
N PRO A 183 2.91 -12.88 -11.32
CA PRO A 183 2.46 -12.73 -12.71
C PRO A 183 1.52 -11.53 -12.91
N LYS A 184 1.83 -10.41 -12.27
CA LYS A 184 1.14 -9.14 -12.40
C LYS A 184 2.13 -8.06 -12.79
N HIS A 185 1.63 -7.11 -13.57
CA HIS A 185 2.36 -5.92 -13.95
C HIS A 185 1.73 -4.71 -13.29
N TYR A 186 2.56 -3.70 -13.05
CA TYR A 186 2.02 -2.41 -12.71
C TYR A 186 1.28 -1.81 -13.91
N ALA A 187 0.26 -1.01 -13.63
CA ALA A 187 -0.36 -0.13 -14.59
C ALA A 187 -0.60 1.23 -13.94
N LEU A 188 -0.41 2.30 -14.72
CA LEU A 188 -0.79 3.64 -14.29
C LEU A 188 -2.24 3.87 -14.73
N PRO A 189 -3.13 4.31 -13.82
CA PRO A 189 -4.42 4.81 -14.26
C PRO A 189 -4.18 6.03 -15.18
N PRO A 190 -5.05 6.27 -16.17
CA PRO A 190 -4.97 7.49 -16.95
C PRO A 190 -5.05 8.68 -15.99
N ARG A 191 -4.37 9.78 -16.31
CA ARG A 191 -4.49 11.02 -15.54
C ARG A 191 -5.95 11.45 -15.53
N ALA A 192 -6.68 11.07 -14.48
CA ALA A 192 -8.03 11.52 -14.29
C ALA A 192 -7.96 12.96 -13.74
N GLU A 193 -8.46 13.93 -14.51
CA GLU A 193 -9.12 15.05 -13.86
C GLU A 193 -10.38 14.48 -13.21
N PRO A 194 -10.46 14.51 -11.87
CA PRO A 194 -11.43 13.68 -11.18
C PRO A 194 -12.85 14.22 -11.41
N LEU A 195 -13.69 13.43 -12.08
CA LEU A 195 -15.10 13.75 -12.36
C LEU A 195 -15.85 14.02 -11.05
N GLY A 196 -16.28 15.28 -10.84
CA GLY A 196 -17.08 15.68 -9.68
C GLY A 196 -16.33 15.64 -8.34
N ALA A 197 -15.01 15.80 -8.35
CA ALA A 197 -14.22 15.83 -7.14
C ALA A 197 -14.59 16.99 -6.20
N PRO A 198 -14.91 16.72 -4.92
CA PRO A 198 -14.70 17.76 -3.93
C PRO A 198 -13.20 18.07 -3.88
N ARG A 199 -12.88 19.36 -3.80
CA ARG A 199 -11.51 19.85 -3.60
C ARG A 199 -11.07 19.48 -2.19
N TRP A 200 -10.77 18.21 -1.95
CA TRP A 200 -10.15 17.77 -0.70
C TRP A 200 -8.71 18.25 -0.71
N PRO A 201 -8.36 19.12 0.23
CA PRO A 201 -7.05 19.71 0.20
C PRO A 201 -6.06 18.63 0.74
N GLY A 202 -5.03 18.30 -0.05
CA GLY A 202 -4.16 17.13 0.14
C GLY A 202 -4.25 16.03 -0.94
N TRP A 203 -5.10 16.20 -1.96
CA TRP A 203 -5.16 15.38 -3.19
C TRP A 203 -3.95 15.56 -4.13
N SER A 204 -2.75 15.56 -3.57
CA SER A 204 -1.52 15.51 -4.35
C SER A 204 -1.12 14.04 -4.50
N PHE A 205 -0.65 13.69 -5.70
CA PHE A 205 -0.19 12.34 -6.06
C PHE A 205 0.69 11.77 -4.95
N TRP A 206 0.20 10.72 -4.28
CA TRP A 206 1.07 9.82 -3.54
C TRP A 206 1.86 9.00 -4.55
N ASN A 207 2.93 9.59 -5.06
CA ASN A 207 4.09 8.83 -5.45
C ASN A 207 4.92 8.70 -4.18
N MET A 208 4.93 7.53 -3.53
CA MET A 208 6.13 7.21 -2.76
C MET A 208 7.31 7.37 -3.72
N PRO A 209 8.40 8.04 -3.33
CA PRO A 209 9.58 8.09 -4.18
C PRO A 209 9.93 6.66 -4.54
N SER A 210 9.90 6.34 -5.84
CA SER A 210 10.59 5.16 -6.32
C SER A 210 12.01 5.31 -5.82
N ASN A 211 12.49 4.36 -5.01
CA ASN A 211 13.88 4.32 -4.59
C ASN A 211 14.72 3.97 -5.84
N ARG A 212 14.83 4.94 -6.75
CA ARG A 212 15.82 4.98 -7.82
C ARG A 212 16.96 5.80 -7.24
N SER A 213 17.86 5.09 -6.56
CA SER A 213 19.27 5.46 -6.54
C SER A 213 19.88 5.04 -7.87
#